data_AF-A0AA95JNB4-F1
#
_entry.id   AF-A0AA95JNB4-F1
#
_cell.length_a   1.000
_cell.length_b   1.000
_cell.length_c   1.000
_cell.angle_alpha   90.00
_cell.angle_beta   90.00
_cell.angle_gamma   90.00
#
_symmetry.space_group_name_H-M   'P 1'
#
loop_
_entity.id
_entity.type
_entity.pdbx_description
1 polymer ?
#
loop_
_entity_poly.entity_id
_entity_poly.type
_entity_poly.pdbx_seq_one_letter_code
_entity_poly.pdbx_strand_id
1 'polypeptide(L)'
;MAIFKSVCRIIVKGKLTLPESKIHFHVKGWDGNDYTDIPFNHLNMEDIGDDLKNYENLNEISIQSDPISEKTKELIETIRELGLQSFLLESFTYYGDSYPIDDLISIVIDKEKIIQESLLHPVDKNTGDRYKDLYGYEYDDILYYSYELAQLKYQNQKELENKQL
;
A
#
# COMPACT_ATOMS: atom_id res chain seq x y z
N MET A 1 -18.30 -1.68 21.57
CA MET A 1 -16.92 -1.71 21.08
C MET A 1 -16.99 -1.41 19.59
N ALA A 2 -16.45 -0.29 19.13
CA ALA A 2 -16.46 0.01 17.70
C ALA A 2 -15.58 -1.03 16.98
N ILE A 3 -16.11 -1.64 15.92
CA ILE A 3 -15.33 -2.56 15.09
C ILE A 3 -14.58 -1.67 14.10
N PHE A 4 -13.30 -1.43 14.38
CA PHE A 4 -12.41 -0.76 13.44
C PHE A 4 -12.08 -1.74 12.31
N LYS A 5 -12.30 -1.30 11.07
CA LYS A 5 -11.95 -2.08 9.89
C LYS A 5 -10.92 -1.31 9.10
N SER A 6 -9.87 -2.00 8.67
CA SER A 6 -8.77 -1.38 7.93
C SER A 6 -8.28 -2.28 6.81
N VAL A 7 -7.68 -1.65 5.81
CA VAL A 7 -7.03 -2.28 4.68
C VAL A 7 -5.63 -1.69 4.58
N CYS A 8 -4.63 -2.56 4.50
CA CYS A 8 -3.26 -2.18 4.15
C CYS A 8 -2.82 -2.99 2.93
N ARG A 9 -2.04 -2.36 2.05
CA ARG A 9 -1.62 -2.97 0.77
C ARG A 9 -0.35 -2.36 0.21
N ILE A 10 0.29 -3.13 -0.66
CA ILE A 10 1.40 -2.72 -1.51
C ILE A 10 0.87 -2.67 -2.95
N ILE A 11 1.07 -1.54 -3.61
CA ILE A 11 0.58 -1.30 -4.97
C ILE A 11 1.79 -1.08 -5.86
N VAL A 12 1.89 -1.88 -6.91
CA VAL A 12 3.01 -1.85 -7.84
C VAL A 12 2.52 -1.49 -9.24
N LYS A 13 3.24 -0.60 -9.91
CA LYS A 13 3.01 -0.30 -11.32
C LYS A 13 3.44 -1.47 -12.19
N GLY A 14 2.58 -1.84 -13.12
CA GLY A 14 2.73 -2.96 -14.01
C GLY A 14 2.03 -4.22 -13.51
N LYS A 15 1.94 -5.19 -14.43
CA LYS A 15 1.41 -6.53 -14.16
C LYS A 15 2.55 -7.45 -13.74
N LEU A 16 2.82 -7.52 -12.43
CA LEU A 16 3.88 -8.39 -11.92
C LEU A 16 3.54 -9.86 -12.18
N THR A 17 4.55 -10.65 -12.52
CA THR A 17 4.42 -12.11 -12.65
C THR A 17 4.89 -12.75 -11.36
N LEU A 18 4.01 -12.79 -10.36
CA LEU A 18 4.24 -13.45 -9.07
C LEU A 18 3.26 -14.62 -8.92
N PRO A 19 3.49 -15.55 -7.98
CA PRO A 19 2.49 -16.56 -7.64
C PRO A 19 1.15 -15.90 -7.28
N GLU A 20 0.04 -16.44 -7.78
CA GLU A 20 -1.31 -15.90 -7.51
C GLU A 20 -1.61 -15.82 -6.01
N SER A 21 -1.01 -16.65 -5.17
CA SER A 21 -1.15 -16.57 -3.71
C SER A 21 -0.55 -15.32 -3.07
N LYS A 22 0.32 -14.59 -3.79
CA LYS A 22 0.97 -13.35 -3.34
C LYS A 22 0.32 -12.11 -3.95
N ILE A 23 -0.39 -12.26 -5.06
CA ILE A 23 -1.12 -11.17 -5.70
C ILE A 23 -2.55 -11.25 -5.24
N HIS A 24 -3.09 -10.11 -4.84
CA HIS A 24 -4.52 -10.02 -4.71
C HIS A 24 -5.08 -9.87 -6.14
N PHE A 25 -5.08 -8.70 -6.75
CA PHE A 25 -5.57 -8.57 -8.12
C PHE A 25 -4.67 -7.69 -8.98
N HIS A 26 -4.83 -7.84 -10.29
CA HIS A 26 -4.36 -6.86 -11.26
C HIS A 26 -5.52 -5.94 -11.64
N VAL A 27 -5.21 -4.66 -11.80
CA VAL A 27 -6.18 -3.64 -12.22
C VAL A 27 -5.55 -2.75 -13.27
N LYS A 28 -6.38 -2.27 -14.20
CA LYS A 28 -5.95 -1.30 -15.20
C LYS A 28 -6.40 0.08 -14.76
N GLY A 29 -5.46 1.02 -14.63
CA GLY A 29 -5.74 2.42 -14.34
C GLY A 29 -6.36 3.15 -15.53
N TRP A 30 -6.94 4.32 -15.29
CA TRP A 30 -7.48 5.20 -16.35
C TRP A 30 -6.41 5.73 -17.28
N ASP A 31 -5.18 5.86 -16.78
CA ASP A 31 -3.99 6.16 -17.55
C ASP A 31 -3.58 5.03 -18.51
N GLY A 32 -4.29 3.89 -18.45
CA GLY A 32 -4.05 2.71 -19.27
C GLY A 32 -2.94 1.81 -18.75
N ASN A 33 -2.29 2.14 -17.63
CA ASN A 33 -1.26 1.32 -17.02
C ASN A 33 -1.88 0.17 -16.23
N ASP A 34 -1.21 -0.97 -16.21
CA ASP A 34 -1.56 -2.06 -15.30
C ASP A 34 -0.98 -1.77 -13.91
N TYR A 35 -1.63 -2.29 -12.89
CA TYR A 35 -1.21 -2.23 -11.50
C TYR A 35 -1.45 -3.58 -10.84
N THR A 36 -0.60 -3.90 -9.87
CA THR A 36 -0.69 -5.12 -9.06
C THR A 36 -0.94 -4.72 -7.61
N ASP A 37 -2.03 -5.21 -7.04
CA ASP A 37 -2.36 -5.10 -5.62
C ASP A 37 -1.84 -6.34 -4.88
N ILE A 38 -1.04 -6.11 -3.85
CA ILE A 38 -0.46 -7.14 -3.00
C ILE A 38 -1.00 -6.88 -1.58
N PRO A 39 -1.66 -7.86 -0.96
CA PRO A 39 -2.29 -7.67 0.33
C PRO A 39 -1.21 -7.60 1.42
N PHE A 40 -1.35 -6.67 2.35
CA PHE A 40 -0.45 -6.53 3.48
C PHE A 40 -1.27 -6.54 4.77
N ASN A 41 -1.35 -7.67 5.44
CA ASN A 41 -2.41 -7.97 6.42
C ASN A 41 -2.17 -7.36 7.82
N HIS A 42 -1.92 -6.06 7.90
CA HIS A 42 -1.83 -5.31 9.16
C HIS A 42 -2.99 -4.34 9.35
N LEU A 43 -3.27 -4.01 10.61
CA LEU A 43 -4.37 -3.12 10.97
C LEU A 43 -4.11 -1.64 10.63
N ASN A 44 -2.85 -1.20 10.68
CA ASN A 44 -2.43 0.13 10.25
C ASN A 44 -0.93 0.09 9.93
N MET A 45 -0.42 1.17 9.33
CA MET A 45 0.98 1.30 8.92
C MET A 45 1.71 2.48 9.58
N GLU A 46 1.19 2.98 10.71
CA GLU A 46 1.84 4.07 11.47
C GLU A 46 3.26 3.68 11.90
N ASP A 47 3.43 2.49 12.50
CA ASP A 47 4.75 1.99 12.92
C ASP A 47 5.74 1.93 11.75
N ILE A 48 5.26 1.62 10.54
CA ILE A 48 6.09 1.56 9.34
C ILE A 48 6.52 2.95 8.93
N GLY A 49 5.62 3.92 8.93
CA GLY A 49 5.98 5.31 8.68
C GLY A 49 6.99 5.83 9.70
N ASP A 50 6.80 5.48 10.97
CA ASP A 50 7.68 5.86 12.08
C ASP A 50 9.07 5.21 12.00
N ASP A 51 9.16 3.96 11.53
CA ASP A 51 10.43 3.29 11.32
C ASP A 51 11.16 3.87 10.09
N LEU A 52 10.45 3.99 8.95
CA LEU A 52 11.03 4.41 7.67
C LEU A 52 11.49 5.86 7.62
N LYS A 53 10.99 6.75 8.49
CA LYS A 53 11.46 8.15 8.55
C LYS A 53 12.94 8.29 8.92
N ASN A 54 13.55 7.21 9.45
CA ASN A 54 14.95 7.20 9.87
C ASN A 54 15.92 6.75 8.76
N TYR A 55 15.42 6.47 7.55
CA TYR A 55 16.19 5.87 6.46
C TYR A 55 15.96 6.60 5.14
N GLU A 56 16.98 6.76 4.30
CA GLU A 56 16.78 7.32 2.96
C GLU A 56 16.45 6.23 1.93
N ASN A 57 16.92 5.01 2.17
CA ASN A 57 16.78 3.89 1.25
C ASN A 57 16.49 2.57 1.99
N LEU A 58 15.64 1.72 1.41
CA LEU A 58 15.26 0.43 2.00
C LEU A 58 16.44 -0.56 2.11
N ASN A 59 17.48 -0.39 1.28
CA ASN A 59 18.68 -1.21 1.33
C ASN A 59 19.60 -0.90 2.52
N GLU A 60 19.40 0.24 3.19
CA GLU A 60 20.12 0.60 4.43
C GLU A 60 19.60 -0.18 5.64
N ILE A 61 18.37 -0.68 5.55
CA ILE A 61 17.67 -1.31 6.68
C ILE A 61 18.18 -2.73 6.90
N SER A 62 18.72 -2.97 8.09
CA SER A 62 19.15 -4.29 8.55
C SER A 62 18.13 -4.90 9.49
N ILE A 63 17.40 -5.92 9.02
CA ILE A 63 16.32 -6.60 9.78
C ILE A 63 16.83 -7.18 11.11
N GLN A 64 18.10 -7.59 11.18
CA GLN A 64 18.68 -8.24 12.35
C GLN A 64 19.20 -7.26 13.41
N SER A 65 19.62 -6.05 13.02
CA SER A 65 20.29 -5.11 13.93
C SER A 65 19.49 -3.86 14.21
N ASP A 66 18.62 -3.47 13.30
CA ASP A 66 17.94 -2.19 13.39
C ASP A 66 16.72 -2.27 14.31
N PRO A 67 16.46 -1.22 15.11
CA PRO A 67 15.34 -1.19 16.04
C PRO A 67 14.03 -0.86 15.32
N ILE A 68 13.63 -1.69 14.35
CA ILE A 68 12.38 -1.56 13.60
C ILE A 68 11.31 -2.52 14.12
N SER A 69 10.04 -2.14 13.95
CA SER A 69 8.89 -2.96 14.33
C SER A 69 8.80 -4.26 13.50
N GLU A 70 8.13 -5.27 14.05
CA GLU A 70 7.89 -6.54 13.32
C GLU A 70 7.10 -6.31 12.03
N LYS A 71 6.16 -5.35 12.01
CA LYS A 71 5.43 -4.97 10.79
C LYS A 71 6.38 -4.48 9.70
N THR A 72 7.34 -3.63 10.06
CA THR A 72 8.36 -3.16 9.11
C THR A 72 9.26 -4.30 8.67
N LYS A 73 9.66 -5.21 9.56
CA LYS A 73 10.44 -6.39 9.16
C LYS A 73 9.70 -7.24 8.12
N GLU A 74 8.44 -7.57 8.38
CA GLU A 74 7.59 -8.34 7.46
C GLU A 74 7.44 -7.63 6.10
N LEU A 75 7.29 -6.30 6.11
CA LEU A 75 7.30 -5.50 4.89
C LEU A 75 8.64 -5.65 4.13
N ILE A 76 9.77 -5.43 4.80
CA ILE A 76 11.10 -5.49 4.17
C ILE A 76 11.39 -6.89 3.62
N GLU A 77 10.98 -7.95 4.32
CA GLU A 77 11.08 -9.32 3.81
C GLU A 77 10.22 -9.53 2.57
N THR A 78 8.97 -9.07 2.61
CA THR A 78 8.02 -9.17 1.48
C THR A 78 8.57 -8.46 0.23
N ILE A 79 9.03 -7.21 0.35
CA ILE A 79 9.55 -6.47 -0.80
C ILE A 79 10.81 -7.11 -1.37
N ARG A 80 11.68 -7.70 -0.52
CA ARG A 80 12.93 -8.35 -0.94
C ARG A 80 12.65 -9.68 -1.61
N GLU A 81 11.75 -10.49 -1.06
CA GLU A 81 11.28 -11.74 -1.66
C GLU A 81 10.72 -11.49 -3.07
N LEU A 82 9.95 -10.42 -3.22
CA LEU A 82 9.26 -10.06 -4.46
C LEU A 82 10.11 -9.22 -5.42
N GLY A 83 11.30 -8.76 -5.01
CA GLY A 83 12.18 -7.91 -5.82
C GLY A 83 11.57 -6.55 -6.17
N LEU A 84 10.76 -5.97 -5.27
CA LEU A 84 10.08 -4.70 -5.53
C LEU A 84 11.01 -3.51 -5.30
N GLN A 85 11.14 -2.67 -6.32
CA GLN A 85 11.96 -1.45 -6.24
C GLN A 85 11.13 -0.17 -6.15
N SER A 86 9.99 -0.09 -6.83
CA SER A 86 9.07 1.05 -6.74
C SER A 86 7.67 0.55 -6.41
N PHE A 87 7.06 1.13 -5.38
CA PHE A 87 5.72 0.76 -4.92
C PHE A 87 5.10 1.87 -4.06
N LEU A 88 3.78 1.82 -3.92
CA LEU A 88 3.01 2.61 -2.98
C LEU A 88 2.52 1.68 -1.85
N LEU A 89 2.82 2.03 -0.61
CA LEU A 89 2.12 1.50 0.55
C LEU A 89 0.90 2.38 0.83
N GLU A 90 -0.27 1.75 0.93
CA GLU A 90 -1.50 2.48 1.26
C GLU A 90 -2.27 1.78 2.37
N SER A 91 -2.61 2.54 3.43
CA SER A 91 -3.45 2.09 4.55
C SER A 91 -4.60 3.06 4.72
N PHE A 92 -5.81 2.55 4.96
CA PHE A 92 -6.95 3.36 5.36
C PHE A 92 -7.88 2.62 6.31
N THR A 93 -8.49 3.38 7.22
CA THR A 93 -9.42 2.88 8.25
C THR A 93 -10.81 3.40 7.99
N TYR A 94 -11.81 2.53 8.14
CA TYR A 94 -13.22 2.89 8.10
C TYR A 94 -13.76 3.03 9.53
N TYR A 95 -14.20 4.25 9.85
CA TYR A 95 -14.77 4.60 11.16
C TYR A 95 -16.30 4.61 11.19
N GLY A 96 -16.97 4.27 10.08
CA GLY A 96 -18.43 4.30 9.93
C GLY A 96 -18.91 5.26 8.84
N ASP A 97 -20.18 5.15 8.47
CA ASP A 97 -20.83 5.90 7.36
C ASP A 97 -20.73 7.43 7.50
N SER A 98 -20.48 7.94 8.70
CA SER A 98 -20.43 9.37 9.01
C SER A 98 -19.02 9.96 8.98
N TYR A 99 -17.99 9.15 8.80
CA TYR A 99 -16.60 9.61 8.76
C TYR A 99 -16.03 9.44 7.36
N PRO A 100 -15.50 10.50 6.73
CA PRO A 100 -14.73 10.34 5.51
C PRO A 100 -13.54 9.40 5.74
N ILE A 101 -13.00 8.84 4.65
CA ILE A 101 -11.77 8.04 4.69
C ILE A 101 -10.62 8.99 5.03
N ASP A 102 -10.46 9.30 6.31
CA ASP A 102 -9.57 10.35 6.78
C ASP A 102 -8.11 9.88 6.91
N ASP A 103 -7.88 8.61 7.22
CA ASP A 103 -6.55 8.13 7.57
C ASP A 103 -5.88 7.36 6.44
N LEU A 104 -5.73 8.04 5.30
CA LEU A 104 -4.94 7.51 4.19
C LEU A 104 -3.44 7.71 4.47
N ILE A 105 -2.79 6.72 5.08
CA ILE A 105 -1.32 6.68 5.09
C ILE A 105 -0.87 6.20 3.72
N SER A 106 -0.14 7.05 3.00
CA SER A 106 0.42 6.75 1.67
C SER A 106 1.93 6.93 1.70
N ILE A 107 2.67 5.84 1.64
CA ILE A 107 4.14 5.84 1.65
C ILE A 107 4.61 5.49 0.24
N VAL A 108 5.33 6.41 -0.40
CA VAL A 108 5.88 6.21 -1.73
C VAL A 108 7.33 5.74 -1.63
N ILE A 109 7.62 4.63 -2.29
CA ILE A 109 8.97 4.14 -2.53
C ILE A 109 9.22 4.18 -4.04
N ASP A 110 10.31 4.81 -4.46
CA ASP A 110 10.74 4.81 -5.86
C ASP A 110 12.20 4.39 -5.98
N LYS A 111 12.48 3.31 -6.72
CA LYS A 111 13.82 2.74 -6.91
C LYS A 111 14.55 2.56 -5.58
N GLU A 112 13.84 1.95 -4.63
CA GLU A 112 14.27 1.65 -3.26
C GLU A 112 14.46 2.89 -2.37
N LYS A 113 14.36 4.10 -2.93
CA LYS A 113 14.40 5.36 -2.19
C LYS A 113 13.07 5.59 -1.48
N ILE A 114 13.16 5.91 -0.20
CA ILE A 114 12.01 6.31 0.61
C ILE A 114 11.75 7.79 0.31
N ILE A 115 10.56 8.09 -0.20
CA ILE A 115 10.15 9.48 -0.44
C ILE A 115 9.67 10.05 0.89
N GLN A 116 10.63 10.60 1.65
CA GLN A 116 10.44 11.08 3.01
C GLN A 116 9.24 12.03 3.16
N GLU A 117 9.00 12.87 2.16
CA GLU A 117 7.91 13.82 2.18
C GLU A 117 6.53 13.14 2.17
N SER A 118 6.41 11.96 1.55
CA SER A 118 5.17 11.16 1.56
C SER A 118 4.85 10.58 2.93
N LEU A 119 5.86 10.36 3.79
CA LEU A 119 5.67 9.91 5.18
C LEU A 119 5.08 11.00 6.07
N LEU A 120 5.45 12.25 5.81
CA LEU A 120 5.17 13.39 6.69
C LEU A 120 3.87 14.11 6.31
N HIS A 121 3.58 14.18 5.01
CA HIS A 121 2.41 14.87 4.49
C HIS A 121 1.87 14.12 3.28
N PRO A 122 0.53 13.94 3.18
CA PRO A 122 -0.05 13.31 1.98
C PRO A 122 0.05 14.21 0.74
N VAL A 123 0.36 15.51 0.90
CA VAL A 123 0.29 16.54 -0.13
C VAL A 123 1.61 17.31 -0.23
N ASP A 124 2.07 17.54 -1.45
CA ASP A 124 3.20 18.42 -1.77
C ASP A 124 2.82 19.88 -1.52
N LYS A 125 3.62 20.58 -0.72
CA LYS A 125 3.31 21.96 -0.30
C LYS A 125 3.45 23.00 -1.41
N ASN A 126 4.19 22.69 -2.47
CA ASN A 126 4.44 23.58 -3.59
C ASN A 126 3.39 23.43 -4.69
N THR A 127 2.97 22.20 -4.99
CA THR A 127 2.01 21.94 -6.08
C THR A 127 0.57 21.77 -5.58
N GLY A 128 0.38 21.34 -4.33
CA GLY A 128 -0.92 20.98 -3.79
C GLY A 128 -1.40 19.58 -4.20
N ASP A 129 -0.59 18.83 -4.95
CA ASP A 129 -0.90 17.46 -5.40
C ASP A 129 -0.55 16.44 -4.31
N ARG A 130 -1.22 15.28 -4.32
CA ARG A 130 -0.80 14.20 -3.42
C ARG A 130 0.52 13.58 -3.92
N TYR A 131 1.40 13.20 -3.00
CA TYR A 131 2.66 12.54 -3.40
C TYR A 131 2.42 11.27 -4.21
N LYS A 132 1.38 10.50 -3.91
CA LYS A 132 1.05 9.32 -4.72
C LYS A 132 0.72 9.67 -6.17
N ASP A 133 0.06 10.81 -6.41
CA ASP A 133 -0.30 11.29 -7.75
C ASP A 133 0.94 11.78 -8.50
N LEU A 134 1.84 12.50 -7.83
CA LEU A 134 3.14 12.93 -8.40
C LEU A 134 4.00 11.74 -8.88
N TYR A 135 3.86 10.59 -8.23
CA TYR A 135 4.54 9.35 -8.60
C TYR A 135 3.66 8.44 -9.47
N GLY A 136 2.53 8.95 -9.96
CA GLY A 136 1.61 8.38 -10.93
C GLY A 136 0.78 7.18 -10.44
N TYR A 137 0.44 7.15 -9.15
CA TYR A 137 -0.55 6.24 -8.57
C TYR A 137 -1.92 6.94 -8.52
N GLU A 138 -2.45 7.31 -9.69
CA GLU A 138 -3.63 8.16 -9.84
C GLU A 138 -4.96 7.49 -9.41
N TYR A 139 -5.90 8.33 -8.99
CA TYR A 139 -6.83 8.01 -7.92
C TYR A 139 -8.05 7.15 -8.29
N ASP A 140 -8.44 7.05 -9.57
CA ASP A 140 -9.87 6.79 -9.83
C ASP A 140 -10.24 5.32 -10.06
N ASP A 141 -9.31 4.48 -10.57
CA ASP A 141 -9.61 3.06 -10.85
C ASP A 141 -8.59 2.07 -10.29
N ILE A 142 -7.41 2.53 -9.89
CA ILE A 142 -6.35 1.65 -9.40
C ILE A 142 -6.75 1.09 -8.02
N LEU A 143 -7.50 1.86 -7.24
CA LEU A 143 -7.61 1.73 -5.80
C LEU A 143 -9.00 2.18 -5.38
N TYR A 144 -9.80 1.27 -4.84
CA TYR A 144 -11.13 1.55 -4.30
C TYR A 144 -11.24 2.90 -3.59
N TYR A 145 -12.21 3.72 -4.00
CA TYR A 145 -12.46 5.01 -3.35
C TYR A 145 -13.25 4.87 -2.03
N SER A 146 -13.60 3.65 -1.62
CA SER A 146 -14.28 3.36 -0.35
C SER A 146 -13.86 2.03 0.26
N TYR A 147 -14.01 1.92 1.57
CA TYR A 147 -13.77 0.67 2.29
C TYR A 147 -14.72 -0.44 1.82
N GLU A 148 -15.99 -0.12 1.56
CA GLU A 148 -16.98 -1.07 1.04
C GLU A 148 -16.56 -1.61 -0.33
N LEU A 149 -16.05 -0.75 -1.21
CA LEU A 149 -15.56 -1.16 -2.52
C LEU A 149 -14.30 -2.01 -2.41
N ALA A 150 -13.39 -1.67 -1.49
CA ALA A 150 -12.26 -2.51 -1.17
C ALA A 150 -12.76 -3.87 -0.69
N GLN A 151 -13.60 -3.90 0.34
CA GLN A 151 -14.17 -5.13 0.86
C GLN A 151 -14.85 -5.98 -0.21
N LEU A 152 -15.65 -5.37 -1.10
CA LEU A 152 -16.33 -6.08 -2.18
C LEU A 152 -15.35 -6.75 -3.14
N LYS A 153 -14.29 -6.08 -3.59
CA LYS A 153 -13.31 -6.77 -4.44
C LYS A 153 -12.46 -7.77 -3.66
N TYR A 154 -12.11 -7.51 -2.40
CA TYR A 154 -11.46 -8.49 -1.52
C TYR A 154 -12.33 -9.74 -1.25
N GLN A 155 -13.66 -9.61 -1.30
CA GLN A 155 -14.61 -10.73 -1.16
C GLN A 155 -14.85 -11.46 -2.48
N ASN A 156 -15.12 -10.72 -3.57
CA ASN A 156 -15.36 -11.29 -4.90
C ASN A 156 -14.18 -12.16 -5.37
N GLN A 157 -12.97 -11.79 -5.00
CA GLN A 157 -11.79 -12.58 -5.33
C GLN A 157 -11.75 -13.91 -4.58
N LYS A 158 -12.00 -13.92 -3.26
CA LYS A 158 -12.09 -15.16 -2.48
C LYS A 158 -13.19 -16.09 -3.02
N GLU A 159 -14.30 -15.54 -3.49
CA GLU A 159 -15.36 -16.34 -4.10
C GLU A 159 -14.99 -16.89 -5.48
N LEU A 160 -14.17 -16.18 -6.27
CA LEU A 160 -13.64 -16.66 -7.54
C LEU A 160 -12.64 -17.80 -7.33
N GLU A 161 -11.73 -17.68 -6.36
CA GLU A 161 -10.78 -18.73 -5.97
C GLU A 161 -11.50 -20.00 -5.51
N ASN A 162 -12.55 -19.86 -4.71
CA ASN A 162 -13.35 -21.00 -4.23
C ASN A 162 -14.22 -21.67 -5.30
N LYS A 163 -14.50 -21.01 -6.43
CA LYS A 163 -15.25 -21.58 -7.56
C LYS A 163 -14.36 -22.27 -8.60
N GLN A 164 -13.04 -22.12 -8.48
CA GLN A 164 -12.05 -22.75 -9.36
C GLN A 164 -11.45 -24.04 -8.77
N LEU A 165 -11.86 -24.41 -7.56
CA LEU A 165 -11.63 -25.70 -6.89
C LEU A 165 -12.84 -26.64 -7.06
#